data_AF-A0A2J7ZTF6-F1
#
_entry.id   AF-A0A2J7ZTF6-F1
#
_cell.length_a   1.000
_cell.length_b   1.000
_cell.length_c   1.000
_cell.angle_alpha   90.00
_cell.angle_beta   90.00
_cell.angle_gamma   90.00
#
_symmetry.space_group_name_H-M   'P 1'
#
loop_
_entity.id
_entity.type
_entity.pdbx_description
1 polymer ?
#
loop_
_entity_poly.entity_id
_entity_poly.type
_entity_poly.pdbx_seq_one_letter_code
_entity_poly.pdbx_strand_id
1 'polypeptide(L)'
;MAGTIFGCGVRGLPAWYQALTAVLLAASLVLMWCTHLVDPGVLPPRDDRDPVIVALETGEGNVRNRARYGKDERGTWIRTMSVAEWAAEREQEREQGRERGLDREQGREPESQGRQQQGELWEGRQRLKQRSHHEARNGSQRPAGSCAPAAPAPPAAPGGGAGGDLEAGPAYVVLPPGAVVPPAGGAQPPYVAVDESAAPSSAPPPAVAKGSVVVSKYCSTCNIWRPARGHHCRVCGYCMVCEEGARG
;
A
#
# COMPACT_ATOMS: atom_id res chain seq x y z
N MET A 1 -0.93 -8.70 42.87
CA MET A 1 0.05 -9.81 42.76
C MET A 1 0.55 -9.87 41.32
N ALA A 2 1.44 -8.96 40.93
CA ALA A 2 1.90 -8.79 39.55
C ALA A 2 3.43 -8.63 39.51
N GLY A 3 4.15 -9.59 40.08
CA GLY A 3 5.60 -9.56 40.10
C GLY A 3 6.13 -10.94 40.41
N THR A 4 6.43 -11.73 39.38
CA THR A 4 7.28 -12.96 39.45
C THR A 4 7.42 -13.70 38.11
N ILE A 5 7.07 -13.12 36.96
CA ILE A 5 7.18 -13.87 35.67
C ILE A 5 8.59 -13.80 35.05
N PHE A 6 9.51 -12.93 35.50
CA PHE A 6 10.90 -12.89 35.01
C PHE A 6 11.87 -13.87 35.74
N GLY A 7 11.38 -15.06 36.09
CA GLY A 7 12.13 -16.06 36.86
C GLY A 7 12.90 -17.10 36.05
N CYS A 8 13.02 -16.94 34.72
CA CYS A 8 13.79 -17.85 33.86
C CYS A 8 15.16 -17.24 33.55
N GLY A 9 16.11 -17.28 34.49
CA GLY A 9 17.45 -16.77 34.19
C GLY A 9 18.44 -16.82 35.35
N VAL A 10 19.04 -17.98 35.56
CA VAL A 10 20.31 -18.18 36.28
C VAL A 10 20.30 -17.67 37.73
N ARG A 11 19.81 -18.52 38.64
CA ARG A 11 20.03 -18.33 40.08
C ARG A 11 21.53 -18.36 40.36
N GLY A 12 22.08 -17.28 40.93
CA GLY A 12 23.49 -17.19 41.32
C GLY A 12 24.30 -16.08 40.63
N LEU A 13 23.75 -15.40 39.62
CA LEU A 13 24.42 -14.24 39.02
C LEU A 13 24.12 -12.95 39.80
N PRO A 14 25.08 -12.02 39.91
CA PRO A 14 24.84 -10.67 40.41
C PRO A 14 23.71 -9.96 39.64
N ALA A 15 22.90 -9.16 40.34
CA ALA A 15 21.74 -8.48 39.75
C ALA A 15 22.08 -7.63 38.51
N TRP A 16 23.28 -7.03 38.46
CA TRP A 16 23.71 -6.23 37.32
C TRP A 16 23.92 -7.06 36.04
N TYR A 17 24.37 -8.32 36.16
CA TYR A 17 24.48 -9.22 35.00
C TYR A 17 23.10 -9.56 34.46
N GLN A 18 22.15 -9.85 35.34
CA GLN A 18 20.76 -10.14 34.94
C GLN A 18 20.13 -8.95 34.21
N ALA A 19 20.35 -7.72 34.71
CA ALA A 19 19.90 -6.50 34.05
C ALA A 19 20.55 -6.32 32.67
N LEU A 20 21.87 -6.52 32.55
CA LEU A 20 22.58 -6.43 31.28
C LEU A 20 22.05 -7.46 30.26
N THR A 21 21.86 -8.71 30.65
CA THR A 21 21.29 -9.74 29.77
C THR A 21 19.88 -9.41 29.32
N ALA A 22 19.04 -8.88 30.21
CA ALA A 22 17.68 -8.44 29.85
C ALA A 22 17.70 -7.29 28.83
N VAL A 23 18.59 -6.31 29.00
CA VAL A 23 18.77 -5.20 28.05
C VAL A 23 19.26 -5.72 26.70
N LEU A 24 20.25 -6.61 26.68
CA LEU A 24 20.77 -7.20 25.44
C LEU A 24 19.72 -8.04 24.70
N LEU A 25 18.90 -8.80 25.44
CA LEU A 25 17.78 -9.56 24.85
C LEU A 25 16.71 -8.64 24.28
N ALA A 26 16.34 -7.58 25.01
CA ALA A 26 15.40 -6.58 24.50
C ALA A 26 15.95 -5.88 23.25
N ALA A 27 17.23 -5.50 23.25
CA ALA A 27 17.88 -4.91 22.09
C ALA A 27 17.91 -5.87 20.89
N SER A 28 18.19 -7.16 21.11
CA SER A 28 18.12 -8.21 20.09
C SER A 28 16.73 -8.32 19.46
N LEU A 29 15.68 -8.33 20.28
CA LEU A 29 14.29 -8.39 19.79
C LEU A 29 13.92 -7.13 19.00
N VAL A 30 14.34 -5.96 19.45
CA VAL A 30 14.13 -4.70 18.73
C VAL A 30 14.87 -4.70 17.39
N LEU A 31 16.14 -5.16 17.34
CA LEU A 31 16.88 -5.26 16.09
C LEU A 31 16.26 -6.29 15.13
N MET A 32 15.77 -7.41 15.64
CA MET A 32 15.02 -8.38 14.83
C MET A 32 13.72 -7.80 14.27
N TRP A 33 13.00 -7.02 15.08
CA TRP A 33 11.80 -6.31 14.64
C TRP A 33 12.12 -5.25 13.59
N CYS A 34 13.17 -4.44 13.81
CA CYS A 34 13.63 -3.45 12.85
C CYS A 34 14.08 -4.08 11.54
N THR A 35 14.82 -5.19 11.57
CA THR A 35 15.20 -5.92 10.36
C THR A 35 13.99 -6.47 9.63
N HIS A 36 12.98 -7.00 10.33
CA HIS A 36 11.71 -7.40 9.71
C HIS A 36 10.96 -6.22 9.06
N LEU A 37 11.02 -5.03 9.64
CA LEU A 37 10.40 -3.83 9.05
C LEU A 37 11.22 -3.21 7.90
N VAL A 38 12.54 -3.38 7.93
CA VAL A 38 13.47 -2.79 6.95
C VAL A 38 13.76 -3.72 5.79
N ASP A 39 13.61 -5.03 5.94
CA ASP A 39 13.87 -6.00 4.87
C ASP A 39 12.97 -5.72 3.66
N PRO A 40 13.53 -5.15 2.57
CA PRO A 40 12.76 -4.80 1.39
C PRO A 40 12.41 -6.04 0.55
N GLY A 41 12.84 -7.24 0.97
CA GLY A 41 12.74 -8.47 0.21
C GLY A 41 11.34 -9.07 0.14
N VAL A 42 10.44 -8.70 1.05
CA VAL A 42 9.05 -9.19 1.05
C VAL A 42 8.20 -8.29 0.17
N LEU A 43 7.81 -8.81 -1.00
CA LEU A 43 6.83 -8.15 -1.85
C LEU A 43 5.43 -8.45 -1.31
N PRO A 44 4.69 -7.43 -0.82
CA PRO A 44 3.33 -7.64 -0.37
C PRO A 44 2.47 -8.15 -1.53
N PRO A 45 1.55 -9.10 -1.28
CA PRO A 45 0.62 -9.55 -2.29
C PRO A 45 -0.26 -8.37 -2.70
N ARG A 46 -0.60 -8.31 -3.98
CA ARG A 46 -1.62 -7.37 -4.46
C ARG A 46 -2.98 -8.03 -4.33
N ASP A 47 -3.94 -7.27 -3.82
CA ASP A 47 -5.34 -7.72 -3.75
C ASP A 47 -5.91 -7.86 -5.17
N ASP A 48 -5.51 -6.97 -6.08
CA ASP A 48 -5.95 -6.98 -7.46
C ASP A 48 -5.00 -7.75 -8.39
N ARG A 49 -5.58 -8.53 -9.30
CA ARG A 49 -4.84 -9.13 -10.42
C ARG A 49 -4.32 -8.05 -11.35
N ASP A 50 -3.18 -8.32 -11.95
CA ASP A 50 -2.61 -7.44 -12.96
C ASP A 50 -3.59 -7.32 -14.15
N PRO A 51 -4.03 -6.11 -14.54
CA PRO A 51 -5.00 -5.92 -15.62
C PRO A 51 -4.51 -6.50 -16.95
N VAL A 52 -3.19 -6.56 -17.17
CA VAL A 52 -2.60 -7.21 -18.35
C VAL A 52 -2.88 -8.71 -18.32
N ILE A 53 -2.71 -9.35 -17.16
CA ILE A 53 -3.02 -10.78 -17.00
C ILE A 53 -4.51 -11.02 -17.17
N VAL A 54 -5.36 -10.17 -16.60
CA VAL A 54 -6.82 -10.28 -16.76
C VAL A 54 -7.21 -10.17 -18.23
N ALA A 55 -6.70 -9.17 -18.96
CA ALA A 55 -6.95 -9.00 -20.39
C ALA A 55 -6.43 -10.18 -21.24
N LEU A 56 -5.27 -10.74 -20.87
CA LEU A 56 -4.72 -11.92 -21.52
C LEU A 56 -5.55 -13.19 -21.25
N GLU A 57 -6.12 -13.32 -20.04
CA GLU A 57 -6.97 -14.46 -19.63
C GLU A 57 -8.37 -14.40 -20.21
N THR A 58 -9.01 -13.23 -20.21
CA THR A 58 -10.34 -13.03 -20.82
C THR A 58 -10.25 -13.06 -22.34
N GLY A 59 -9.07 -12.78 -22.90
CA GLY A 59 -8.90 -12.56 -24.32
C GLY A 59 -9.44 -11.20 -24.79
N GLU A 60 -9.97 -10.40 -23.88
CA GLU A 60 -10.53 -9.08 -24.15
C GLU A 60 -9.46 -8.00 -24.00
N GLY A 61 -9.38 -7.10 -24.98
CA GLY A 61 -8.54 -5.92 -24.92
C GLY A 61 -7.26 -5.99 -25.75
N ASN A 62 -6.82 -4.82 -26.17
CA ASN A 62 -5.57 -4.63 -26.89
C ASN A 62 -4.40 -4.60 -25.90
N VAL A 63 -3.86 -5.77 -25.56
CA VAL A 63 -2.65 -5.88 -24.75
C VAL A 63 -1.44 -5.48 -25.60
N ARG A 64 -0.80 -4.36 -25.24
CA ARG A 64 0.41 -3.90 -25.91
C ARG A 64 1.47 -4.99 -25.85
N ASN A 65 2.00 -5.36 -27.03
CA ASN A 65 3.00 -6.42 -27.18
C ASN A 65 2.55 -7.80 -26.68
N ARG A 66 1.32 -8.22 -26.98
CA ARG A 66 0.78 -9.55 -26.62
C ARG A 66 1.74 -10.71 -26.90
N ALA A 67 2.51 -10.64 -27.99
CA ALA A 67 3.50 -11.67 -28.37
C ALA A 67 4.62 -11.90 -27.33
N ARG A 68 4.83 -10.98 -26.38
CA ARG A 68 5.83 -11.12 -25.30
C ARG A 68 5.36 -11.99 -24.15
N TYR A 69 4.06 -12.28 -24.11
CA TYR A 69 3.43 -13.03 -23.04
C TYR A 69 3.13 -14.44 -23.53
N GLY A 70 3.56 -15.42 -22.76
CA GLY A 70 3.26 -16.83 -23.00
C GLY A 70 2.81 -17.50 -21.72
N LYS A 71 2.32 -18.73 -21.81
CA LYS A 71 2.16 -19.62 -20.66
C LYS A 71 3.23 -20.70 -20.73
N ASP A 72 3.80 -21.05 -19.59
CA ASP A 72 4.63 -22.26 -19.48
C ASP A 72 3.75 -23.53 -19.50
N GLU A 73 4.40 -24.70 -19.50
CA GLU A 73 3.73 -26.01 -19.48
C GLU A 73 2.80 -26.21 -18.27
N ARG A 74 2.98 -25.41 -17.22
CA ARG A 74 2.17 -25.44 -16.00
C ARG A 74 1.04 -24.40 -16.02
N GLY A 75 0.87 -23.69 -17.14
CA GLY A 75 -0.11 -22.61 -17.27
C GLY A 75 0.27 -21.31 -16.58
N THR A 76 1.51 -21.18 -16.08
CA THR A 76 1.99 -19.94 -15.45
C THR A 76 2.35 -18.93 -16.52
N TRP A 77 1.85 -17.71 -16.39
CA TRP A 77 2.20 -16.62 -17.31
C TRP A 77 3.69 -16.27 -17.21
N ILE A 78 4.34 -16.18 -18.36
CA ILE A 78 5.73 -15.75 -18.52
C ILE A 78 5.77 -14.53 -19.45
N ARG A 79 6.63 -13.58 -19.11
CA ARG A 79 6.92 -12.39 -19.92
C ARG A 79 8.38 -12.42 -20.31
N THR A 80 8.65 -12.38 -21.61
CA THR A 80 10.01 -12.30 -22.17
C THR A 80 10.26 -10.91 -22.73
N MET A 81 11.38 -10.30 -22.35
CA MET A 81 11.81 -9.02 -22.90
C MET A 81 13.32 -8.98 -23.05
N SER A 82 13.83 -8.09 -23.89
CA SER A 82 15.27 -7.85 -23.95
C SER A 82 15.74 -7.12 -22.68
N VAL A 83 17.02 -7.27 -22.31
CA VAL A 83 17.61 -6.54 -21.18
C VAL A 83 17.50 -5.02 -21.34
N ALA A 84 17.61 -4.50 -22.57
CA ALA A 84 17.47 -3.06 -22.83
C ALA A 84 16.04 -2.57 -22.53
N GLU A 85 15.03 -3.33 -22.94
CA GLU A 85 13.63 -3.02 -22.64
C GLU A 85 13.33 -3.15 -21.15
N TRP A 86 13.86 -4.19 -20.50
CA TRP A 86 13.73 -4.35 -19.04
C TRP A 86 14.33 -3.17 -18.29
N ALA A 87 15.53 -2.72 -18.69
CA ALA A 87 16.18 -1.57 -18.10
C ALA A 87 15.35 -0.29 -18.28
N ALA A 88 14.81 -0.05 -19.48
CA ALA A 88 13.95 1.10 -19.75
C ALA A 88 12.65 1.07 -18.93
N GLU A 89 12.03 -0.10 -18.77
CA GLU A 89 10.83 -0.26 -17.92
C GLU A 89 11.15 0.04 -16.44
N ARG A 90 12.32 -0.41 -15.93
CA ARG A 90 12.78 -0.10 -14.57
C ARG A 90 13.05 1.38 -14.37
N GLU A 91 13.58 2.06 -15.38
CA GLU A 91 13.78 3.50 -15.33
C GLU A 91 12.45 4.25 -15.29
N GLN A 92 11.49 3.85 -16.13
CA GLN A 92 10.14 4.41 -16.14
C GLN A 92 9.41 4.18 -14.80
N GLU A 93 9.56 3.01 -14.18
CA GLU A 93 9.01 2.72 -12.84
C GLU A 93 9.61 3.64 -11.77
N ARG A 94 10.93 3.92 -11.84
CA ARG A 94 11.60 4.85 -10.93
C ARG A 94 11.12 6.27 -11.12
N GLU A 95 10.92 6.69 -12.37
CA GLU A 95 10.41 8.01 -12.70
C GLU A 95 8.96 8.19 -12.21
N GLN A 96 8.07 7.24 -12.48
CA GLN A 96 6.70 7.25 -11.93
C GLN A 96 6.70 7.23 -10.40
N GLY A 97 7.64 6.49 -9.77
CA GLY A 97 7.82 6.50 -8.33
C GLY A 97 8.20 7.88 -7.79
N ARG A 98 9.08 8.59 -8.51
CA ARG A 98 9.48 9.96 -8.19
C ARG A 98 8.31 10.93 -8.34
N GLU A 99 7.55 10.83 -9.43
CA GLU A 99 6.35 11.65 -9.67
C GLU A 99 5.30 11.45 -8.57
N ARG A 100 4.96 10.20 -8.24
CA ARG A 100 4.04 9.89 -7.12
C ARG A 100 4.54 10.41 -5.78
N GLY A 101 5.86 10.42 -5.58
CA GLY A 101 6.48 11.01 -4.40
C GLY A 101 6.25 12.51 -4.32
N LEU A 102 6.45 13.22 -5.44
CA LEU A 102 6.18 14.66 -5.56
C LEU A 102 4.71 14.98 -5.33
N ASP A 103 3.78 14.20 -5.91
CA ASP A 103 2.34 14.39 -5.70
C ASP A 103 1.94 14.22 -4.23
N ARG A 104 2.54 13.23 -3.55
CA ARG A 104 2.30 13.01 -2.11
C ARG A 104 2.85 14.15 -1.25
N GLU A 105 3.96 14.74 -1.65
CA GLU A 105 4.55 15.89 -0.96
C GLU A 105 3.72 17.16 -1.17
N GLN A 106 3.29 17.41 -2.41
CA GLN A 106 2.36 18.51 -2.74
C GLN A 106 1.00 18.33 -2.06
N GLY A 107 0.49 17.10 -1.97
CA GLY A 107 -0.75 16.77 -1.25
C GLY A 107 -0.65 16.94 0.27
N ARG A 108 0.56 17.00 0.85
CA ARG A 108 0.75 17.30 2.28
C ARG A 108 0.68 18.80 2.61
N GLU A 109 0.96 19.68 1.65
CA GLU A 109 0.86 21.13 1.88
C GLU A 109 -0.54 21.62 2.28
N PRO A 110 -1.67 21.19 1.67
CA PRO A 110 -2.99 21.64 2.11
C PRO A 110 -3.32 21.15 3.53
N GLU A 111 -2.81 19.99 3.93
CA GLU A 111 -3.05 19.46 5.28
C GLU A 111 -2.24 20.22 6.35
N SER A 112 -1.04 20.69 6.03
CA SER A 112 -0.22 21.52 6.94
C SER A 112 -0.82 22.92 7.13
N GLN A 113 -1.31 23.54 6.06
CA GLN A 113 -2.02 24.83 6.12
C GLN A 113 -3.35 24.71 6.88
N GLY A 114 -4.10 23.64 6.66
CA GLY A 114 -5.32 23.37 7.43
C GLY A 114 -5.06 23.18 8.92
N ARG A 115 -3.95 22.50 9.29
CA ARG A 115 -3.53 22.37 10.69
C ARG A 115 -3.12 23.69 11.33
N GLN A 116 -2.40 24.54 10.59
CA GLN A 116 -2.02 25.87 11.08
C GLN A 116 -3.25 26.74 11.33
N GLN A 117 -4.20 26.81 10.38
CA GLN A 117 -5.44 27.57 10.54
C GLN A 117 -6.30 27.06 11.72
N GLN A 118 -6.38 25.74 11.92
CA GLN A 118 -7.06 25.17 13.09
C GLN A 118 -6.37 25.55 14.42
N GLY A 119 -5.03 25.59 14.43
CA GLY A 119 -4.25 26.07 15.56
C GLY A 119 -4.56 27.52 15.91
N GLU A 120 -4.55 28.41 14.92
CA GLU A 120 -4.89 29.84 15.08
C GLU A 120 -6.34 30.02 15.57
N LEU A 121 -7.29 29.24 15.05
CA LEU A 121 -8.68 29.31 15.46
C LEU A 121 -8.88 28.84 16.91
N TRP A 122 -8.14 27.81 17.34
CA TRP A 122 -8.16 27.34 18.72
C TRP A 122 -7.55 28.37 19.68
N GLU A 123 -6.39 28.96 19.33
CA GLU A 123 -5.77 30.02 20.12
C GLU A 123 -6.66 31.26 20.22
N GLY A 124 -7.31 31.67 19.12
CA GLY A 124 -8.28 32.76 19.10
C GLY A 124 -9.44 32.50 20.07
N ARG A 125 -9.98 31.27 20.09
CA ARG A 125 -11.04 30.87 21.02
C ARG A 125 -10.58 30.91 22.48
N GLN A 126 -9.33 30.53 22.77
CA GLN A 126 -8.76 30.63 24.13
C GLN A 126 -8.59 32.08 24.58
N ARG A 127 -8.13 32.98 23.69
CA ARG A 127 -8.00 34.42 23.99
C ARG A 127 -9.36 35.05 24.30
N LEU A 128 -10.41 34.71 23.53
CA LEU A 128 -11.78 35.16 23.82
C LEU A 128 -12.27 34.68 25.19
N LYS A 129 -12.02 33.41 25.54
CA LYS A 129 -12.37 32.88 26.88
C LYS A 129 -11.66 33.66 27.98
N GLN A 130 -10.35 33.88 27.87
CA GLN A 130 -9.59 34.65 28.86
C GLN A 130 -10.10 36.09 29.00
N ARG A 131 -10.41 36.76 27.88
CA ARG A 131 -10.97 38.11 27.90
C ARG A 131 -12.34 38.17 28.60
N SER A 132 -13.23 37.21 28.33
CA SER A 132 -14.54 37.14 28.98
C SER A 132 -14.44 36.96 30.50
N HIS A 133 -13.48 36.15 30.98
CA HIS A 133 -13.21 36.00 32.41
C HIS A 133 -12.68 37.29 33.04
N HIS A 134 -11.83 38.03 32.32
CA HIS A 134 -11.30 39.31 32.79
C HIS A 134 -12.38 40.40 32.85
N GLU A 135 -13.24 40.49 31.83
CA GLU A 135 -14.38 41.42 31.80
C GLU A 135 -15.42 41.09 32.88
N ALA A 136 -15.71 39.80 33.13
CA ALA A 136 -16.58 39.39 34.24
C ALA A 136 -16.01 39.79 35.61
N ARG A 137 -14.68 39.66 35.80
CA ARG A 137 -14.00 40.05 37.04
C ARG A 137 -14.04 41.57 37.27
N ASN A 138 -13.89 42.37 36.21
CA ASN A 138 -13.92 43.84 36.32
C ASN A 138 -15.35 44.42 36.35
N GLY A 139 -16.33 43.76 35.71
CA GLY A 139 -17.74 44.18 35.69
C GLY A 139 -18.46 44.06 37.03
N SER A 140 -17.91 43.29 37.97
CA SER A 140 -18.45 43.13 39.34
C SER A 140 -18.28 44.37 40.24
N GLN A 141 -17.65 45.44 39.76
CA GLN A 141 -17.54 46.72 40.49
C GLN A 141 -18.61 47.75 40.09
N ARG A 142 -19.73 47.32 39.49
CA ARG A 142 -20.87 48.23 39.32
C ARG A 142 -21.56 48.46 40.67
N PRO A 143 -21.81 49.73 41.07
CA PRO A 143 -22.55 50.02 42.30
C PRO A 143 -23.95 49.43 42.21
N ALA A 144 -24.37 48.78 43.29
CA ALA A 144 -25.68 48.17 43.45
C ALA A 144 -26.79 49.23 43.31
N GLY A 145 -27.44 49.27 42.15
CA GLY A 145 -28.51 50.20 41.84
C GLY A 145 -29.73 49.47 41.27
N SER A 146 -30.74 49.31 42.12
CA SER A 146 -32.13 48.95 41.85
C SER A 146 -32.43 47.54 41.30
N CYS A 147 -33.23 46.82 42.09
CA CYS A 147 -33.84 45.54 41.76
C CYS A 147 -34.93 45.74 40.70
N ALA A 148 -34.80 45.06 39.56
CA ALA A 148 -35.91 44.82 38.64
C ALA A 148 -36.41 43.37 38.81
N PRO A 149 -37.73 43.12 38.81
CA PRO A 149 -38.29 41.80 39.07
C PRO A 149 -38.06 40.82 37.92
N ALA A 150 -37.92 39.56 38.31
CA ALA A 150 -37.57 38.42 37.46
C ALA A 150 -38.62 38.11 36.39
N ALA A 151 -38.14 37.91 35.15
CA ALA A 151 -38.93 37.37 34.05
C ALA A 151 -39.01 35.82 34.14
N PRO A 152 -40.13 35.20 33.73
CA PRO A 152 -40.35 33.76 33.82
C PRO A 152 -39.55 32.96 32.76
N ALA A 153 -39.21 31.73 33.14
CA ALA A 153 -38.40 30.79 32.37
C ALA A 153 -39.11 30.27 31.09
N PRO A 154 -38.37 30.06 29.98
CA PRO A 154 -38.93 29.42 28.79
C PRO A 154 -39.05 27.89 28.96
N PRO A 155 -40.04 27.24 28.29
CA PRO A 155 -40.28 25.81 28.38
C PRO A 155 -39.24 24.97 27.63
N ALA A 156 -39.04 23.75 28.13
CA ALA A 156 -38.13 22.73 27.61
C ALA A 156 -38.50 22.28 26.19
N ALA A 157 -37.49 22.17 25.33
CA ALA A 157 -37.61 21.61 23.99
C ALA A 157 -37.60 20.06 24.02
N PRO A 158 -38.41 19.39 23.17
CA PRO A 158 -38.46 17.93 23.10
C PRO A 158 -37.28 17.35 22.30
N GLY A 159 -36.82 16.18 22.74
CA GLY A 159 -35.80 15.39 22.07
C GLY A 159 -36.26 14.88 20.71
N GLY A 160 -35.35 14.97 19.73
CA GLY A 160 -35.46 14.32 18.43
C GLY A 160 -34.46 13.18 18.33
N GLY A 161 -34.96 11.97 18.24
CA GLY A 161 -34.21 10.80 17.76
C GLY A 161 -34.34 10.67 16.24
N ALA A 162 -33.26 10.23 15.62
CA ALA A 162 -33.15 9.64 14.27
C ALA A 162 -31.76 8.95 14.25
N GLY A 163 -31.54 7.72 13.79
CA GLY A 163 -32.29 6.90 12.84
C GLY A 163 -31.36 6.58 11.66
N GLY A 164 -31.08 5.29 11.43
CA GLY A 164 -30.48 4.74 10.18
C GLY A 164 -28.95 4.71 10.11
N ASP A 165 -28.26 3.77 9.46
CA ASP A 165 -28.63 2.61 8.63
C ASP A 165 -27.36 1.73 8.52
N LEU A 166 -27.43 0.43 8.81
CA LEU A 166 -27.24 -0.67 7.84
C LEU A 166 -26.28 -0.36 6.67
N GLU A 167 -24.99 -0.70 6.82
CA GLU A 167 -24.16 -1.03 5.66
C GLU A 167 -24.05 -2.56 5.51
N ALA A 168 -24.56 -3.01 4.38
CA ALA A 168 -24.52 -4.38 3.90
C ALA A 168 -23.12 -4.74 3.40
N GLY A 169 -22.56 -5.84 3.90
CA GLY A 169 -21.36 -6.44 3.35
C GLY A 169 -21.62 -7.09 1.97
N PRO A 170 -20.61 -7.19 1.10
CA PRO A 170 -20.77 -7.78 -0.22
C PRO A 170 -21.05 -9.30 -0.13
N ALA A 171 -22.10 -9.72 -0.82
CA ALA A 171 -22.43 -11.13 -1.02
C ALA A 171 -21.36 -11.79 -1.90
N TYR A 172 -20.64 -12.75 -1.34
CA TYR A 172 -19.79 -13.65 -2.11
C TYR A 172 -20.68 -14.74 -2.74
N VAL A 173 -20.61 -14.89 -4.06
CA VAL A 173 -21.26 -15.99 -4.77
C VAL A 173 -20.38 -17.23 -4.62
N VAL A 174 -20.83 -18.18 -3.81
CA VAL A 174 -20.24 -19.51 -3.73
C VAL A 174 -20.70 -20.29 -4.97
N LEU A 175 -19.80 -20.55 -5.92
CA LEU A 175 -20.04 -21.53 -6.98
C LEU A 175 -19.85 -22.96 -6.42
N PRO A 176 -20.75 -23.90 -6.74
CA PRO A 176 -20.60 -25.29 -6.32
C PRO A 176 -19.43 -25.96 -7.05
N PRO A 177 -18.69 -26.87 -6.39
CA PRO A 177 -17.64 -27.66 -7.01
C PRO A 177 -18.28 -28.67 -8.00
N GLY A 178 -17.95 -28.56 -9.29
CA GLY A 178 -18.33 -29.58 -10.28
C GLY A 178 -18.70 -29.09 -11.68
N ALA A 179 -18.71 -27.79 -11.96
CA ALA A 179 -18.95 -27.29 -13.31
C ALA A 179 -17.72 -27.48 -14.21
N VAL A 180 -17.62 -28.64 -14.85
CA VAL A 180 -16.69 -28.89 -15.97
C VAL A 180 -17.27 -28.20 -17.19
N VAL A 181 -16.76 -27.01 -17.53
CA VAL A 181 -17.04 -26.38 -18.82
C VAL A 181 -16.21 -27.11 -19.88
N PRO A 182 -16.83 -27.75 -20.89
CA PRO A 182 -16.07 -28.34 -21.99
C PRO A 182 -15.36 -27.23 -22.79
N PRO A 183 -14.13 -27.45 -23.30
CA PRO A 183 -13.51 -26.49 -24.19
C PRO A 183 -14.35 -26.41 -25.47
N ALA A 184 -15.02 -25.27 -25.66
CA ALA A 184 -15.62 -24.93 -26.94
C ALA A 184 -14.50 -24.93 -27.98
N GLY A 185 -14.59 -25.85 -28.95
CA GLY A 185 -13.73 -25.90 -30.12
C GLY A 185 -13.90 -24.63 -30.95
N GLY A 186 -13.12 -23.61 -30.61
CA GLY A 186 -12.98 -22.38 -31.39
C GLY A 186 -11.97 -22.60 -32.49
N ALA A 187 -12.44 -22.46 -33.73
CA ALA A 187 -11.62 -22.40 -34.93
C ALA A 187 -10.44 -21.43 -34.74
N GLN A 188 -9.27 -21.82 -35.25
CA GLN A 188 -8.15 -20.89 -35.39
C GLN A 188 -8.61 -19.68 -36.20
N PRO A 189 -8.40 -18.43 -35.73
CA PRO A 189 -8.62 -17.27 -36.58
C PRO A 189 -7.65 -17.33 -37.77
N PRO A 190 -8.09 -16.93 -38.97
CA PRO A 190 -7.19 -16.82 -40.11
C PRO A 190 -6.08 -15.84 -39.75
N TYR A 191 -4.84 -16.29 -39.92
CA TYR A 191 -3.66 -15.43 -39.97
C TYR A 191 -3.96 -14.27 -40.92
N VAL A 192 -4.16 -13.08 -40.36
CA VAL A 192 -4.15 -11.84 -41.12
C VAL A 192 -2.71 -11.60 -41.53
N ALA A 193 -2.45 -11.79 -42.83
CA ALA A 193 -1.23 -11.32 -43.47
C ALA A 193 -1.14 -9.81 -43.20
N VAL A 194 -0.19 -9.43 -42.34
CA VAL A 194 0.20 -8.04 -42.17
C VAL A 194 0.84 -7.57 -43.47
N ASP A 195 0.26 -6.52 -44.03
CA ASP A 195 0.69 -5.89 -45.28
C ASP A 195 2.11 -5.33 -45.12
N GLU A 196 3.07 -6.00 -45.75
CA GLU A 196 4.50 -5.71 -45.75
C GLU A 196 4.83 -4.64 -46.79
N SER A 197 4.29 -3.43 -46.61
CA SER A 197 4.48 -2.32 -47.57
C SER A 197 5.08 -1.05 -46.93
N ALA A 198 5.66 -1.16 -45.73
CA ALA A 198 6.51 -0.12 -45.17
C ALA A 198 7.96 -0.25 -45.71
N ALA A 199 8.43 0.78 -46.40
CA ALA A 199 9.75 0.84 -47.01
C ALA A 199 10.89 0.47 -46.04
N PRO A 200 11.87 -0.36 -46.47
CA PRO A 200 13.01 -0.71 -45.63
C PRO A 200 13.88 0.53 -45.40
N SER A 201 13.90 1.02 -44.17
CA SER A 201 14.91 1.97 -43.72
C SER A 201 16.29 1.33 -43.92
N SER A 202 17.11 1.93 -44.77
CA SER A 202 18.46 1.47 -45.16
C SER A 202 19.53 1.67 -44.08
N ALA A 203 19.11 1.96 -42.84
CA ALA A 203 20.01 1.88 -41.71
C ALA A 203 20.30 0.39 -41.42
N PRO A 204 21.57 -0.06 -41.45
CA PRO A 204 21.89 -1.40 -41.01
C PRO A 204 21.36 -1.55 -39.57
N PRO A 205 20.55 -2.59 -39.26
CA PRO A 205 20.15 -2.83 -37.89
C PRO A 205 21.43 -2.93 -37.06
N PRO A 206 21.54 -2.20 -35.92
CA PRO A 206 22.70 -2.33 -35.07
C PRO A 206 22.88 -3.81 -34.79
N ALA A 207 24.07 -4.34 -35.09
CA ALA A 207 24.36 -5.76 -34.98
C ALA A 207 23.83 -6.26 -33.63
N VAL A 208 22.76 -7.04 -33.68
CA VAL A 208 22.06 -7.54 -32.49
C VAL A 208 22.99 -8.56 -31.86
N ALA A 209 23.91 -8.08 -31.04
CA ALA A 209 24.63 -8.90 -30.08
C ALA A 209 23.57 -9.76 -29.40
N LYS A 210 23.68 -11.11 -29.50
CA LYS A 210 22.72 -12.09 -28.97
C LYS A 210 22.15 -11.57 -27.65
N GLY A 211 20.97 -10.97 -27.75
CA GLY A 211 20.45 -10.11 -26.69
C GLY A 211 20.14 -10.99 -25.50
N SER A 212 20.67 -10.63 -24.34
CA SER A 212 20.23 -11.24 -23.09
C SER A 212 18.72 -11.01 -22.97
N VAL A 213 17.96 -12.09 -22.88
CA VAL A 213 16.51 -12.05 -22.66
C VAL A 213 16.27 -12.22 -21.17
N VAL A 214 15.47 -11.33 -20.58
CA VAL A 214 14.97 -11.44 -19.22
C VAL A 214 13.62 -12.14 -19.27
N VAL A 215 13.50 -13.24 -18.51
CA VAL A 215 12.25 -13.98 -18.36
C VAL A 215 11.69 -13.72 -16.97
N SER A 216 10.52 -13.08 -16.92
CA SER A 216 9.79 -12.82 -15.67
C SER A 216 8.59 -13.76 -15.59
N LYS A 217 8.39 -14.41 -14.43
CA LYS A 217 7.25 -15.30 -14.18
C LYS A 217 6.19 -14.58 -13.35
N TYR A 218 4.93 -14.74 -13.70
CA TYR A 218 3.83 -14.24 -12.89
C TYR A 218 3.59 -15.15 -11.68
N CYS A 219 3.31 -14.55 -10.52
CA CYS A 219 2.90 -15.26 -9.32
C CYS A 219 1.40 -15.13 -9.13
N SER A 220 0.64 -16.18 -9.37
CA SER A 220 -0.82 -16.18 -9.17
C SER A 220 -1.23 -16.05 -7.70
N THR A 221 -0.39 -16.47 -6.75
CA THR A 221 -0.67 -16.33 -5.31
C THR A 221 -0.55 -14.89 -4.83
N CYS A 222 0.47 -14.17 -5.31
CA CYS A 222 0.76 -12.80 -4.87
C CYS A 222 0.22 -11.74 -5.84
N ASN A 223 -0.37 -12.14 -6.95
CA ASN A 223 -0.85 -11.28 -8.05
C ASN A 223 0.19 -10.30 -8.61
N ILE A 224 1.47 -10.69 -8.64
CA ILE A 224 2.58 -9.85 -9.14
C ILE A 224 3.45 -10.57 -10.15
N TRP A 225 4.06 -9.80 -11.05
CA TRP A 225 5.22 -10.26 -11.80
C TRP A 225 6.42 -10.37 -10.87
N ARG A 226 7.01 -11.57 -10.77
CA ARG A 226 8.18 -11.78 -9.92
C ARG A 226 9.36 -10.99 -10.51
N PRO A 227 10.14 -10.28 -9.69
CA PRO A 227 11.36 -9.65 -10.16
C PRO A 227 12.33 -10.70 -10.71
N ALA A 228 13.33 -10.26 -11.46
CA ALA A 228 14.37 -11.16 -11.96
C ALA A 228 14.95 -11.97 -10.80
N ARG A 229 14.99 -13.30 -10.95
CA ARG A 229 15.42 -14.27 -9.93
C ARG A 229 14.53 -14.38 -8.68
N GLY A 230 13.40 -13.69 -8.61
CA GLY A 230 12.46 -13.80 -7.51
C GLY A 230 11.72 -15.15 -7.50
N HIS A 231 11.47 -15.68 -6.30
CA HIS A 231 10.73 -16.94 -6.11
C HIS A 231 9.62 -16.77 -5.07
N HIS A 232 8.55 -17.55 -5.21
CA HIS A 232 7.50 -17.60 -4.20
C HIS A 232 7.92 -18.59 -3.11
N CYS A 233 8.10 -18.11 -1.88
CA CYS A 233 8.42 -18.95 -0.75
C CYS A 233 7.12 -19.52 -0.17
N ARG A 234 6.92 -20.84 -0.30
CA ARG A 234 5.73 -21.52 0.22
C ARG A 234 5.62 -21.47 1.75
N VAL A 235 6.76 -21.34 2.45
CA VAL A 235 6.79 -21.24 3.92
C VAL A 235 6.31 -19.87 4.37
N CYS A 236 6.81 -18.81 3.75
CA CYS A 236 6.43 -17.45 4.10
C CYS A 236 5.06 -17.04 3.52
N GLY A 237 4.66 -17.62 2.39
CA GLY A 237 3.48 -17.21 1.64
C GLY A 237 3.68 -15.99 0.75
N TYR A 238 4.93 -15.52 0.59
CA TYR A 238 5.26 -14.29 -0.14
C TYR A 238 6.32 -14.53 -1.23
N CYS A 239 6.35 -13.63 -2.21
CA CYS A 239 7.44 -13.56 -3.19
C CYS A 239 8.65 -12.85 -2.58
N MET A 240 9.81 -13.51 -2.69
CA MET A 240 11.08 -13.04 -2.15
C MET A 240 12.04 -12.70 -3.29
N VAL A 241 12.80 -11.62 -3.12
CA VAL A 241 13.90 -11.27 -4.03
C VAL A 241 15.17 -12.00 -3.59
N CYS A 242 15.82 -12.74 -4.50
CA CYS A 242 17.15 -13.31 -4.23
C CYS A 242 18.22 -12.24 -4.55
N GLU A 243 18.85 -11.64 -3.54
CA GLU A 243 19.94 -10.65 -3.69
C GLU A 243 21.30 -11.26 -4.09
N GLU A 244 21.35 -12.28 -4.95
CA GLU A 244 22.61 -12.96 -5.31
C GLU A 244 23.37 -12.27 -6.47
N GLY A 245 23.36 -10.94 -6.59
CA GLY A 245 24.03 -10.31 -7.74
C GLY A 245 24.31 -8.81 -7.72
N ALA A 246 23.98 -8.07 -6.66
CA ALA A 246 24.23 -6.63 -6.61
C ALA A 246 25.65 -6.24 -6.12
N ARG A 247 26.52 -7.22 -5.83
CA ARG A 247 27.94 -6.97 -5.50
C ARG A 247 28.80 -7.30 -6.73
N GLY A 248 28.78 -6.39 -7.70
CA GLY A 248 29.74 -6.32 -8.80
C GLY A 248 30.78 -5.26 -8.52
#